data_AF-A0A8B9L3B2-F1
#
_entry.id   AF-A0A8B9L3B2-F1
#
_cell.length_a   1.000
_cell.length_b   1.000
_cell.length_c   1.000
_cell.angle_alpha   90.00
_cell.angle_beta   90.00
_cell.angle_gamma   90.00
#
_symmetry.space_group_name_H-M   'P 1'
#
loop_
_entity.id
_entity.type
_entity.pdbx_description
1 polymer ?
#
loop_
_entity_poly.entity_id
_entity_poly.type
_entity_poly.pdbx_seq_one_letter_code
_entity_poly.pdbx_strand_id
1 'polypeptide(L)'
;MSIQTHKGVIGTIVVNAEGIPIRTTLDNSTTVQYAGLLHQLTMKARSTVRDIDPQNDLTFLRIRSKKHEIMVAPDKEYLLIVIQNPSE
;
A
#
# COMPACT_ATOMS: atom_id res chain seq x y z
N MET A 1 12.49 -11.85 9.57
CA MET A 1 11.48 -12.67 8.87
C MET A 1 10.96 -11.82 7.71
N SER A 2 11.11 -12.26 6.46
CA SER A 2 10.79 -11.43 5.29
C SER A 2 9.27 -11.38 5.08
N ILE A 3 8.67 -10.20 4.87
CA ILE A 3 7.23 -10.07 4.61
C ILE A 3 6.82 -10.90 3.39
N GLN A 4 7.71 -11.04 2.40
CA GLN A 4 7.48 -11.83 1.20
C GLN A 4 7.34 -13.34 1.48
N THR A 5 7.83 -13.82 2.62
CA THR A 5 7.75 -15.24 3.01
C THR A 5 6.50 -15.57 3.82
N HIS A 6 5.64 -14.59 4.12
CA HIS A 6 4.37 -14.85 4.78
C HIS A 6 3.38 -15.55 3.84
N LYS A 7 2.74 -16.59 4.36
CA LYS A 7 1.66 -17.32 3.68
C LYS A 7 0.57 -16.33 3.24
N GLY A 8 0.10 -16.47 2.01
CA GLY A 8 -0.92 -15.59 1.43
C GLY A 8 -0.41 -14.32 0.76
N VAL A 9 0.86 -13.94 0.90
CA VAL A 9 1.44 -12.78 0.19
C VAL A 9 1.64 -13.12 -1.29
N ILE A 10 1.02 -12.32 -2.15
CA ILE A 10 1.12 -12.41 -3.61
C ILE A 10 2.25 -11.52 -4.12
N GLY A 11 2.39 -10.32 -3.56
CA GLY A 11 3.45 -9.41 -3.96
C GLY A 11 3.60 -8.20 -3.05
N THR A 12 4.74 -7.53 -3.21
CA THR A 12 5.08 -6.32 -2.45
C THR A 12 5.58 -5.25 -3.39
N ILE A 13 5.21 -4.00 -3.14
CA ILE A 13 5.74 -2.81 -3.82
C ILE A 13 6.19 -1.82 -2.75
N VAL A 14 7.39 -1.26 -2.91
CA VAL A 14 7.85 -0.11 -2.15
C VAL A 14 7.85 1.08 -3.09
N VAL A 15 7.20 2.16 -2.67
CA VAL A 15 6.99 3.40 -3.43
C VAL A 15 7.61 4.55 -2.64
N ASN A 16 8.30 5.49 -3.28
CA ASN A 16 8.80 6.69 -2.60
C ASN A 16 7.69 7.75 -2.40
N ALA A 17 8.04 8.89 -1.80
CA ALA A 17 7.12 10.00 -1.55
C ALA A 17 6.48 10.56 -2.85
N GLU A 18 7.18 10.48 -3.98
CA GLU A 18 6.71 10.94 -5.29
C GLU A 18 5.77 9.95 -6.00
N GLY A 19 5.50 8.78 -5.42
CA GLY A 19 4.65 7.76 -6.04
C GLY A 19 5.39 6.86 -7.04
N ILE A 20 6.72 6.90 -7.06
CA ILE A 20 7.58 6.11 -7.95
C ILE A 20 7.95 4.78 -7.26
N PRO A 21 7.68 3.62 -7.90
CA PRO A 21 8.11 2.33 -7.37
C PRO A 21 9.65 2.22 -7.32
N ILE A 22 10.20 1.91 -6.15
CA ILE A 22 11.66 1.67 -5.96
C ILE A 22 12.01 0.19 -5.87
N ARG A 23 11.07 -0.65 -5.44
CA ARG A 23 11.26 -2.10 -5.35
C ARG A 23 9.93 -2.81 -5.51
N THR A 24 9.88 -3.90 -6.26
CA THR A 24 8.67 -4.69 -6.48
C THR A 24 8.99 -6.16 -6.67
N THR A 25 8.02 -7.02 -6.39
CA THR A 25 8.03 -8.45 -6.79
C THR A 25 7.09 -8.74 -7.95
N LEU A 26 6.39 -7.73 -8.46
CA LEU A 26 5.41 -7.84 -9.54
C LEU A 26 6.02 -7.38 -10.88
N ASP A 27 5.33 -7.66 -11.98
CA ASP A 27 5.69 -7.10 -13.28
C ASP A 27 5.57 -5.57 -13.31
N ASN A 28 6.24 -4.93 -14.28
CA ASN A 28 6.32 -3.47 -14.38
C ASN A 28 4.93 -2.83 -14.56
N SER A 29 4.11 -3.35 -15.48
CA SER A 29 2.77 -2.82 -15.77
C SER A 29 1.87 -2.76 -14.54
N THR A 30 1.80 -3.87 -13.81
CA THR A 30 1.02 -4.00 -12.58
C THR A 30 1.61 -3.10 -11.51
N THR A 31 2.94 -3.05 -11.38
CA THR A 31 3.61 -2.22 -10.38
C THR A 31 3.29 -0.73 -10.55
N VAL A 32 3.42 -0.20 -11.77
CA VAL A 32 3.14 1.21 -12.06
C VAL A 32 1.69 1.55 -11.79
N GLN A 33 0.76 0.69 -12.20
CA GLN A 33 -0.67 0.89 -11.97
C GLN A 33 -1.01 0.92 -10.48
N TYR A 34 -0.53 -0.07 -9.70
CA TYR A 34 -0.80 -0.14 -8.27
C TYR A 34 -0.16 1.02 -7.50
N ALA A 35 1.10 1.35 -7.79
CA ALA A 35 1.79 2.44 -7.11
C ALA A 35 1.08 3.78 -7.30
N GLY A 36 0.71 4.14 -8.54
CA GLY A 36 0.04 5.41 -8.82
C GLY A 36 -1.34 5.50 -8.15
N LEU A 37 -2.16 4.45 -8.27
CA LEU A 37 -3.51 4.45 -7.70
C LEU A 37 -3.50 4.43 -6.16
N LEU A 38 -2.66 3.60 -5.56
CA LEU A 38 -2.62 3.45 -4.11
C LEU A 38 -1.92 4.60 -3.42
N HIS A 39 -0.93 5.24 -4.05
CA HIS A 39 -0.35 6.48 -3.55
C HIS A 39 -1.41 7.58 -3.47
N GLN A 40 -2.13 7.85 -4.57
CA GLN A 40 -3.18 8.87 -4.58
C GLN A 40 -4.29 8.58 -3.57
N LEU A 41 -4.72 7.31 -3.46
CA LEU A 41 -5.73 6.90 -2.50
C LEU A 41 -5.27 7.11 -1.06
N THR A 42 -4.02 6.73 -0.76
CA THR A 42 -3.47 6.86 0.60
C THR A 42 -3.31 8.32 1.00
N MET A 43 -2.91 9.20 0.07
CA MET A 43 -2.84 10.63 0.31
C MET A 43 -4.22 11.22 0.62
N LYS A 44 -5.25 10.86 -0.16
CA LYS A 44 -6.64 11.28 0.11
C LYS A 44 -7.13 10.77 1.47
N ALA A 45 -6.89 9.48 1.78
CA ALA A 45 -7.28 8.88 3.05
C ALA A 45 -6.60 9.58 4.24
N ARG A 46 -5.31 9.91 4.12
CA ARG A 46 -4.56 10.65 5.14
C ARG A 46 -5.14 12.05 5.38
N SER A 47 -5.47 12.78 4.31
CA SER A 47 -6.16 14.07 4.43
C SER A 47 -7.50 13.91 5.14
N THR A 48 -8.33 12.95 4.74
CA THR A 48 -9.64 12.71 5.37
C THR A 48 -9.53 12.38 6.86
N VAL A 49 -8.54 11.58 7.28
CA VAL A 49 -8.30 11.30 8.71
C VAL A 49 -7.99 12.59 9.48
N ARG A 50 -7.13 13.45 8.91
CA ARG A 50 -6.75 14.74 9.52
C ARG A 50 -7.87 15.77 9.53
N ASP A 51 -8.75 15.73 8.53
CA ASP A 51 -9.93 16.60 8.47
C ASP A 51 -10.95 16.25 9.56
N ILE A 52 -10.99 14.98 10.00
CA ILE A 52 -11.84 14.52 11.11
C ILE A 52 -11.22 14.89 12.46
N ASP A 53 -9.93 14.61 12.64
CA ASP A 53 -9.16 15.01 13.82
C ASP A 53 -7.71 15.35 13.40
N PRO A 54 -7.29 16.62 13.51
CA PRO A 54 -5.96 17.04 13.08
C PRO A 54 -4.82 16.46 13.93
N GLN A 55 -5.11 15.85 15.09
CA GLN A 55 -4.12 15.16 15.91
C GLN A 55 -3.86 13.72 15.44
N ASN A 56 -4.71 13.17 14.56
CA ASN A 56 -4.58 11.81 14.05
C ASN A 56 -3.80 11.77 12.73
N ASP A 57 -3.05 10.70 12.51
CA ASP A 57 -2.41 10.43 11.23
C ASP A 57 -2.73 9.01 10.75
N LEU A 58 -2.78 8.84 9.43
CA LEU A 58 -3.02 7.52 8.85
C LEU A 58 -1.78 6.66 9.03
N THR A 59 -1.87 5.63 9.86
CA THR A 59 -0.78 4.67 10.11
C THR A 59 -0.85 3.44 9.22
N PHE A 60 -2.06 3.05 8.82
CA PHE A 60 -2.28 1.84 8.04
C PHE A 60 -3.60 1.91 7.28
N LEU A 61 -3.59 1.46 6.02
CA LEU A 61 -4.77 1.36 5.17
C LEU A 61 -4.91 -0.08 4.65
N ARG A 62 -6.04 -0.73 4.96
CA ARG A 62 -6.36 -2.08 4.50
C ARG A 62 -7.60 -2.04 3.61
N ILE A 63 -7.45 -2.51 2.38
CA ILE A 63 -8.50 -2.55 1.36
C ILE A 63 -8.72 -4.01 0.99
N ARG A 64 -9.90 -4.54 1.34
CA ARG A 64 -10.24 -5.93 1.05
C ARG A 64 -11.26 -5.99 -0.09
N SER A 65 -10.93 -6.75 -1.12
CA SER A 65 -11.83 -7.12 -2.21
C SER A 65 -12.06 -8.64 -2.19
N LYS A 66 -12.94 -9.13 -3.08
CA LYS A 66 -13.15 -10.58 -3.25
C LYS A 66 -11.91 -11.31 -3.79
N LYS A 67 -11.04 -10.61 -4.53
CA LYS A 67 -9.87 -11.21 -5.21
C LYS A 67 -8.57 -10.98 -4.44
N HIS A 68 -8.39 -9.77 -3.91
CA HIS A 68 -7.16 -9.34 -3.26
C HIS A 68 -7.46 -8.58 -1.98
N GLU A 69 -6.57 -8.75 -1.01
CA GLU A 69 -6.43 -7.85 0.11
C GLU A 69 -5.16 -7.01 -0.10
N ILE A 70 -5.31 -5.70 -0.01
CA ILE A 70 -4.24 -4.74 -0.20
C ILE A 70 -4.00 -4.05 1.15
N MET A 71 -2.76 -4.12 1.59
CA MET A 71 -2.29 -3.51 2.82
C MET A 71 -1.29 -2.43 2.46
N VAL A 72 -1.55 -1.20 2.91
CA VAL A 72 -0.70 -0.04 2.64
C VAL A 72 -0.25 0.55 3.97
N ALA A 73 1.05 0.57 4.19
CA ALA A 73 1.69 1.19 5.34
C ALA A 73 2.48 2.42 4.87
N PRO A 74 1.98 3.64 5.10
CA PRO A 74 2.77 4.85 4.88
C PRO A 74 3.82 5.00 5.99
N ASP A 75 5.06 5.30 5.58
CA ASP A 75 6.13 5.82 6.43
C ASP A 75 6.53 7.23 5.90
N LYS A 76 7.42 7.93 6.60
CA LYS A 76 7.81 9.32 6.30
C LYS A 76 8.27 9.53 4.85
N GLU A 77 8.99 8.56 4.28
CA GLU A 77 9.64 8.68 2.98
C GLU A 77 9.18 7.64 1.95
N TYR A 78 8.41 6.64 2.38
CA TYR A 78 8.00 5.54 1.52
C TYR A 78 6.62 4.99 1.88
N LEU A 79 5.98 4.38 0.88
CA LEU A 79 4.78 3.58 1.00
C LEU A 79 5.15 2.12 0.81
N LEU A 80 4.85 1.27 1.80
CA LEU A 80 4.87 -0.17 1.61
C LEU A 80 3.47 -0.64 1.22
N ILE A 81 3.37 -1.29 0.07
CA ILE A 81 2.16 -1.91 -0.44
C ILE A 81 2.37 -3.42 -0.46
N VAL A 82 1.44 -4.15 0.14
CA VAL A 82 1.41 -5.62 0.15
C VAL A 82 0.09 -6.08 -0.45
N ILE A 83 0.19 -6.98 -1.42
CA ILE A 83 -0.95 -7.64 -2.05
C ILE A 83 -1.01 -9.06 -1.51
N GLN A 84 -2.16 -9.47 -0.99
CA GLN A 84 -2.40 -10.77 -0.39
C GLN A 84 -3.66 -11.42 -0.93
N ASN A 85 -3.75 -12.74 -0.79
CA ASN A 85 -4.99 -13.47 -0.98
C ASN A 85 -5.94 -13.14 0.18
N PRO A 86 -7.18 -12.68 -0.08
CA PRO A 86 -8.10 -12.30 0.99
C PRO A 86 -8.61 -13.49 1.79
N SER A 87 -8.46 -14.72 1.28
CA SER A 87 -8.96 -15.95 1.93
C SER A 87 -7.89 -16.69 2.72
N GLU A 88 -6.66 -16.18 2.73
CA GLU A 88 -5.57 -16.64 3.61
C GLU A 88 -5.60 -15.88 4.94
#